data_AF-A2F5J6-F1
#
_entry.id   AF-A2F5J6-F1
#
_cell.length_a   1.000
_cell.length_b   1.000
_cell.length_c   1.000
_cell.angle_alpha   90.00
_cell.angle_beta   90.00
_cell.angle_gamma   90.00
#
_symmetry.space_group_name_H-M   'P 1'
#
loop_
_entity.id
_entity.type
_entity.pdbx_description
1 polymer ?
#
loop_
_entity_poly.entity_id
_entity_poly.type
_entity_poly.pdbx_seq_one_letter_code
_entity_poly.pdbx_strand_id
1 'polypeptide(L)'
;MSNIDFRYYGENIATYSKDIEFLQLRNVEEMCLIMKNARLSISEFNDVFGRFKRYFNPKELFEILHNTSINIDSISDSLILINSLSSILDTRIFSDIGNSIRSYMNTTEKALSEPKLISSLKKCSKTDNLENLNRIYKILSIAAEERDDETIKYAIRNGYTDVKGDILNHYVESDWILLRSNALIKAASVGDLVLVKALERNGCNMRYRTFDGESFLHAFCLSDNVEGVKYALNFFDVNDVTRANETPFFCAVWAMQLQVVLYLITRPDLNRRIRADQGTVVDVAYYRAKQLEHLSEVLGRKGFK
;
A
#
# COMPACT_ATOMS: atom_id res chain seq x y z
N MET A 1 4.23 63.32 25.32
CA MET A 1 3.92 62.23 24.39
C MET A 1 3.30 61.11 25.21
N SER A 2 2.04 60.79 24.97
CA SER A 2 1.34 59.68 25.63
C SER A 2 2.09 58.38 25.35
N ASN A 3 2.45 57.63 26.39
CA ASN A 3 3.11 56.35 26.26
C ASN A 3 2.13 55.37 25.58
N ILE A 4 2.45 54.90 24.38
CA ILE A 4 1.58 53.99 23.63
C ILE A 4 1.70 52.59 24.24
N ASP A 5 0.58 52.01 24.67
CA ASP A 5 0.52 50.61 25.11
C ASP A 5 0.44 49.67 23.91
N PHE A 6 1.61 49.30 23.38
CA PHE A 6 1.71 48.41 22.21
C PHE A 6 1.09 47.04 22.45
N ARG A 7 1.12 46.54 23.70
CA ARG A 7 0.56 45.24 24.03
C ARG A 7 -0.95 45.27 23.95
N TYR A 8 -1.58 46.27 24.58
CA TYR A 8 -3.02 46.45 24.55
C TYR A 8 -3.54 46.59 23.11
N TYR A 9 -2.87 47.41 22.28
CA TYR A 9 -3.27 47.54 20.87
C TYR A 9 -3.08 46.24 20.09
N GLY A 10 -2.03 45.46 20.35
CA GLY A 10 -1.76 44.19 19.66
C GLY A 10 -2.82 43.13 19.97
N GLU A 11 -3.17 42.97 21.25
CA GLU A 11 -4.22 42.04 21.70
C GLU A 11 -5.61 42.41 21.15
N ASN A 12 -5.83 43.68 20.77
CA ASN A 12 -7.12 44.20 20.29
C ASN A 12 -7.09 44.71 18.83
N ILE A 13 -6.09 44.32 18.04
CA ILE A 13 -5.84 44.94 16.72
C ILE A 13 -6.98 44.70 15.71
N ALA A 14 -7.72 43.60 15.83
CA ALA A 14 -8.88 43.32 15.00
C ALA A 14 -9.97 44.42 15.12
N THR A 15 -10.07 45.04 16.30
CA THR A 15 -10.97 46.18 16.56
C THR A 15 -10.34 47.48 16.08
N TYR A 16 -9.11 47.79 16.51
CA TYR A 16 -8.45 49.06 16.22
C TYR A 16 -8.09 49.25 14.74
N SER A 17 -7.90 48.17 13.98
CA SER A 17 -7.72 48.27 12.52
C SER A 17 -8.92 48.88 11.78
N LYS A 18 -10.08 49.03 12.43
CA LYS A 18 -11.27 49.70 11.88
C LYS A 18 -11.25 51.21 12.11
N ASP A 19 -10.41 51.69 13.02
CA ASP A 19 -10.27 53.10 13.35
C ASP A 19 -9.26 53.76 12.40
N ILE A 20 -9.74 54.72 11.61
CA ILE A 20 -8.95 55.42 10.60
C ILE A 20 -7.89 56.32 11.26
N GLU A 21 -8.24 56.99 12.36
CA GLU A 21 -7.32 57.89 13.07
C GLU A 21 -6.19 57.08 13.68
N PHE A 22 -6.50 55.92 14.25
CA PHE A 22 -5.51 54.98 14.76
C PHE A 22 -4.48 54.59 13.68
N LEU A 23 -4.93 54.25 12.47
CA LEU A 23 -4.02 53.85 11.38
C LEU A 23 -3.19 55.00 10.83
N GLN A 24 -3.75 56.21 10.74
CA GLN A 24 -3.04 57.39 10.23
C GLN A 24 -1.98 57.91 11.21
N LEU A 25 -2.15 57.69 12.51
CA LEU A 25 -1.25 58.14 13.56
C LEU A 25 -0.11 57.16 13.88
N ARG A 26 0.01 56.03 13.15
CA ARG A 26 1.03 55.01 13.43
C ARG A 26 2.03 54.92 12.31
N ASN A 27 3.31 54.98 12.68
CA ASN A 27 4.39 54.64 11.75
C ASN A 27 4.62 53.12 11.72
N VAL A 28 5.49 52.67 10.81
CA VAL A 28 5.79 51.25 10.59
C VAL A 28 6.43 50.60 11.83
N GLU A 29 7.35 51.29 12.51
CA GLU A 29 8.00 50.77 13.73
C GLU A 29 6.99 50.52 14.86
N GLU A 30 6.09 51.48 15.09
CA GLU A 30 5.03 51.35 16.07
C GLU A 30 4.07 50.21 15.70
N MET A 31 3.71 50.09 14.43
CA MET A 31 2.84 49.01 13.97
C MET A 31 3.52 47.64 14.13
N CYS A 32 4.82 47.52 13.86
CA CYS A 32 5.59 46.32 14.15
C CYS A 32 5.57 45.96 15.65
N LEU A 33 5.73 46.93 16.55
CA LEU A 33 5.67 46.71 18.00
C LEU A 33 4.27 46.25 18.45
N ILE A 34 3.21 46.78 17.84
CA ILE A 34 1.83 46.37 18.08
C ILE A 34 1.63 44.93 17.62
N MET A 35 2.01 44.62 16.37
CA MET A 35 1.75 43.32 15.76
C MET A 35 2.50 42.17 16.43
N LYS A 36 3.65 42.42 17.09
CA LYS A 36 4.35 41.43 17.93
C LYS A 36 3.46 40.83 19.02
N ASN A 37 2.44 41.57 19.45
CA ASN A 37 1.50 41.17 20.49
C ASN A 37 0.16 40.69 19.92
N ALA A 38 0.00 40.68 18.59
CA ALA A 38 -1.21 40.20 17.93
C ALA A 38 -1.17 38.69 17.68
N ARG A 39 -2.31 38.04 17.89
CA ARG A 39 -2.57 36.65 17.49
C ARG A 39 -3.88 36.62 16.73
N LEU A 40 -3.82 36.37 15.43
CA LEU A 40 -4.98 36.48 14.55
C LEU A 40 -5.40 35.12 14.01
N SER A 41 -6.71 34.88 13.94
CA SER A 41 -7.27 33.89 13.01
C SER A 41 -7.05 34.35 11.56
N ILE A 42 -7.22 33.45 10.59
CA ILE A 42 -7.07 33.79 9.17
C ILE A 42 -8.09 34.81 8.70
N SER A 43 -9.32 34.75 9.22
CA SER A 43 -10.34 35.75 8.92
C SER A 43 -9.94 37.13 9.44
N GLU A 44 -9.46 37.21 10.68
CA GLU A 44 -9.00 38.47 11.27
C GLU A 44 -7.76 39.02 10.58
N PHE A 45 -6.82 38.14 10.20
CA PHE A 45 -5.65 38.52 9.41
C PHE A 45 -6.06 39.19 8.09
N ASN A 46 -6.96 38.56 7.34
CA ASN A 46 -7.44 39.09 6.05
C ASN A 46 -8.10 40.47 6.22
N ASP A 47 -8.91 40.62 7.26
CA ASP A 47 -9.57 41.88 7.58
C ASP A 47 -8.58 42.99 7.96
N VAL A 48 -7.67 42.69 8.90
CA VAL A 48 -6.69 43.66 9.42
C VAL A 48 -5.74 44.10 8.31
N PHE A 49 -5.10 43.15 7.63
CA PHE A 49 -4.14 43.48 6.57
C PHE A 49 -4.83 44.04 5.33
N GLY A 50 -6.06 43.62 5.02
CA GLY A 50 -6.87 44.22 3.97
C GLY A 50 -7.13 45.71 4.19
N ARG A 51 -7.29 46.14 5.46
CA ARG A 51 -7.38 47.57 5.81
C ARG A 51 -6.02 48.25 5.75
N PHE A 52 -4.96 47.61 6.25
CA PHE A 52 -3.60 48.14 6.24
C PHE A 52 -3.10 48.46 4.83
N LYS A 53 -3.52 47.69 3.81
CA LYS A 53 -3.20 47.97 2.39
C LYS A 53 -3.54 49.38 1.91
N ARG A 54 -4.44 50.09 2.59
CA ARG A 54 -4.83 51.47 2.24
C ARG A 54 -3.84 52.52 2.76
N TYR A 55 -2.98 52.14 3.72
CA TYR A 55 -2.12 53.06 4.47
C TYR A 55 -0.64 52.71 4.35
N PHE A 56 -0.31 51.45 4.10
CA PHE A 56 1.06 50.95 4.02
C PHE A 56 1.34 50.36 2.63
N ASN A 57 2.54 50.60 2.12
CA ASN A 57 2.99 50.00 0.87
C ASN A 57 3.43 48.53 1.07
N PRO A 58 3.61 47.73 0.00
CA PRO A 58 3.95 46.31 0.13
C PRO A 58 5.20 46.00 0.96
N LYS A 59 6.24 46.87 0.92
CA LYS A 59 7.45 46.68 1.73
C LYS A 59 7.16 46.88 3.21
N GLU A 60 6.43 47.93 3.56
CA GLU A 60 6.04 48.22 4.94
C GLU A 60 5.10 47.14 5.48
N LEU A 61 4.14 46.68 4.67
CA LEU A 61 3.27 45.56 5.00
C LEU A 61 4.05 44.28 5.27
N PHE A 62 5.12 44.01 4.52
CA PHE A 62 5.99 42.87 4.77
C PHE A 62 6.74 42.98 6.10
N GLU A 63 7.23 44.17 6.44
CA GLU A 63 7.89 44.44 7.73
C GLU A 63 6.91 44.24 8.91
N ILE A 64 5.67 44.72 8.78
CA ILE A 64 4.60 44.53 9.76
C ILE A 64 4.20 43.06 9.86
N LEU A 65 4.04 42.37 8.72
CA LEU A 65 3.70 40.96 8.63
C LEU A 65 4.73 40.08 9.34
N HIS A 66 6.03 40.37 9.18
CA HIS A 66 7.13 39.64 9.83
C HIS A 66 6.99 39.61 11.37
N ASN A 67 6.26 40.58 11.93
CA ASN A 67 6.03 40.70 13.36
C ASN A 67 4.66 40.15 13.80
N THR A 68 3.87 39.52 12.91
CA THR A 68 2.50 39.07 13.21
C THR A 68 2.43 37.55 13.42
N SER A 69 1.71 37.11 14.46
CA SER A 69 1.39 35.69 14.64
C SER A 69 -0.01 35.36 14.11
N ILE A 70 -0.12 34.34 13.25
CA ILE A 70 -1.38 33.87 12.64
C ILE A 70 -1.61 32.41 13.04
N ASN A 71 -2.83 32.07 13.44
CA ASN A 71 -3.21 30.68 13.69
C ASN A 71 -3.60 29.97 12.39
N ILE A 72 -3.00 28.82 12.12
CA ILE A 72 -3.22 28.01 10.90
C ILE A 72 -3.57 26.59 11.36
N ASP A 73 -4.85 26.23 11.28
CA ASP A 73 -5.36 24.96 11.81
C ASP A 73 -5.57 23.90 10.72
N SER A 74 -5.57 24.29 9.43
CA SER A 74 -5.82 23.37 8.31
C SER A 74 -5.02 23.67 7.03
N ILE A 75 -5.09 22.75 6.06
CA ILE A 75 -4.53 22.97 4.72
C ILE A 75 -5.37 24.00 3.91
N SER A 76 -6.67 24.07 4.18
CA SER A 76 -7.56 25.07 3.58
C SER A 76 -7.16 26.47 4.05
N ASP A 77 -6.93 26.60 5.35
CA ASP A 77 -6.40 27.78 6.02
C ASP A 77 -5.06 28.24 5.42
N SER A 78 -4.15 27.29 5.18
CA SER A 78 -2.86 27.56 4.54
C SER A 78 -3.03 28.12 3.12
N LEU A 79 -3.93 27.55 2.33
CA LEU A 79 -4.22 28.01 0.96
C LEU A 79 -4.90 29.38 0.93
N ILE A 80 -5.80 29.65 1.87
CA ILE A 80 -6.42 30.97 2.03
C ILE A 80 -5.35 32.00 2.36
N LEU A 81 -4.50 31.73 3.35
CA LEU A 81 -3.42 32.62 3.76
C LEU A 81 -2.46 32.92 2.61
N ILE A 82 -2.04 31.90 1.84
CA ILE A 82 -1.16 32.06 0.66
C ILE A 82 -1.79 33.03 -0.35
N ASN A 83 -3.08 32.88 -0.65
CA ASN A 83 -3.77 33.79 -1.57
C ASN A 83 -3.88 35.21 -1.01
N SER A 84 -4.13 35.34 0.29
CA SER A 84 -4.15 36.63 0.97
C SER A 84 -2.81 37.33 0.92
N LEU A 85 -1.70 36.61 1.16
CA LEU A 85 -0.34 37.13 1.04
C LEU A 85 -0.04 37.61 -0.38
N SER A 86 -0.48 36.87 -1.40
CA SER A 86 -0.36 37.30 -2.79
C SER A 86 -1.03 38.66 -3.03
N SER A 87 -2.24 38.84 -2.50
CA SER A 87 -2.96 40.11 -2.59
C SER A 87 -2.30 41.21 -1.76
N ILE A 88 -2.01 40.96 -0.49
CA ILE A 88 -1.50 41.96 0.48
C ILE A 88 -0.17 42.53 0.02
N LEU A 89 0.74 41.67 -0.44
CA LEU A 89 2.10 42.05 -0.83
C LEU A 89 2.24 42.33 -2.33
N ASP A 90 1.13 42.30 -3.07
CA ASP A 90 1.07 42.51 -4.53
C ASP A 90 2.13 41.68 -5.30
N THR A 91 2.20 40.38 -4.99
CA THR A 91 3.19 39.48 -5.57
C THR A 91 2.58 38.17 -6.02
N ARG A 92 3.03 37.69 -7.19
CA ARG A 92 2.50 36.49 -7.85
C ARG A 92 3.01 35.19 -7.24
N ILE A 93 4.20 35.20 -6.64
CA ILE A 93 4.86 33.97 -6.16
C ILE A 93 3.99 33.18 -5.19
N PHE A 94 3.25 33.85 -4.30
CA PHE A 94 2.35 33.17 -3.39
C PHE A 94 1.17 32.53 -4.12
N SER A 95 0.55 33.23 -5.08
CA SER A 95 -0.51 32.62 -5.90
C SER A 95 0.00 31.44 -6.73
N ASP A 96 1.23 31.50 -7.24
CA ASP A 96 1.85 30.39 -7.99
C ASP A 96 2.10 29.19 -7.07
N ILE A 97 2.59 29.41 -5.84
CA ILE A 97 2.73 28.38 -4.81
C ILE A 97 1.36 27.78 -4.48
N GLY A 98 0.33 28.60 -4.25
CA GLY A 98 -1.03 28.15 -3.97
C GLY A 98 -1.63 27.32 -5.10
N ASN A 99 -1.40 27.74 -6.35
CA ASN A 99 -1.83 27.01 -7.54
C ASN A 99 -1.06 25.70 -7.73
N SER A 100 0.24 25.68 -7.42
CA SER A 100 1.06 24.46 -7.46
C SER A 100 0.60 23.45 -6.42
N ILE A 101 0.38 23.88 -5.17
CA ILE A 101 -0.18 23.03 -4.10
C ILE A 101 -1.56 22.53 -4.49
N ARG A 102 -2.43 23.40 -5.01
CA ARG A 102 -3.77 23.01 -5.50
C ARG A 102 -3.69 22.04 -6.67
N SER A 103 -2.74 22.21 -7.59
CA SER A 103 -2.51 21.29 -8.70
C SER A 103 -2.06 19.93 -8.17
N TYR A 104 -1.13 19.89 -7.22
CA TYR A 104 -0.69 18.67 -6.55
C TYR A 104 -1.84 17.98 -5.82
N MET A 105 -2.65 18.74 -5.07
CA MET A 105 -3.87 18.26 -4.38
C MET A 105 -4.90 17.74 -5.38
N ASN A 106 -5.12 18.44 -6.50
CA ASN A 106 -6.01 18.01 -7.57
C ASN A 106 -5.47 16.78 -8.32
N THR A 107 -4.15 16.59 -8.40
CA THR A 107 -3.56 15.34 -8.91
C THR A 107 -3.67 14.21 -7.90
N THR A 108 -3.67 14.50 -6.59
CA THR A 108 -3.99 13.50 -5.56
C THR A 108 -5.48 13.16 -5.53
N GLU A 109 -6.37 14.12 -5.79
CA GLU A 109 -7.82 13.91 -5.96
C GLU A 109 -8.22 13.28 -7.30
N LYS A 110 -7.47 13.50 -8.39
CA LYS A 110 -7.61 12.71 -9.63
C LYS A 110 -6.99 11.32 -9.51
N ALA A 111 -5.95 11.14 -8.68
CA ALA A 111 -5.49 9.82 -8.28
C ALA A 111 -6.55 9.07 -7.43
N LEU A 112 -7.46 9.80 -6.77
CA LEU A 112 -8.63 9.24 -6.08
C LEU A 112 -9.77 8.81 -7.04
N SER A 113 -9.71 9.10 -8.36
CA SER A 113 -10.79 8.72 -9.29
C SER A 113 -10.55 7.45 -10.11
N GLU A 114 -9.34 6.86 -10.09
CA GLU A 114 -9.05 5.47 -10.47
C GLU A 114 -7.56 5.15 -10.20
N PRO A 115 -7.21 4.22 -9.29
CA PRO A 115 -5.83 3.78 -9.09
C PRO A 115 -5.22 3.24 -10.39
N LYS A 116 -3.96 3.58 -10.68
CA LYS A 116 -3.20 3.09 -11.85
C LYS A 116 -3.27 1.56 -11.99
N LEU A 117 -3.29 0.84 -10.88
CA LEU A 117 -3.46 -0.62 -10.83
C LEU A 117 -4.89 -1.07 -11.18
N ILE A 118 -5.94 -0.39 -10.70
CA ILE A 118 -7.33 -0.66 -11.12
C ILE A 118 -7.48 -0.49 -12.63
N SER A 119 -6.93 0.58 -13.23
CA SER A 119 -6.99 0.77 -14.69
C SER A 119 -6.24 -0.34 -15.45
N SER A 120 -5.16 -0.86 -14.88
CA SER A 120 -4.40 -1.98 -15.44
C SER A 120 -5.20 -3.29 -15.32
N LEU A 121 -5.87 -3.49 -14.19
CA LEU A 121 -6.72 -4.65 -13.93
C LEU A 121 -7.95 -4.67 -14.84
N LYS A 122 -8.54 -3.49 -15.12
CA LYS A 122 -9.63 -3.32 -16.09
C LYS A 122 -9.26 -3.76 -17.51
N LYS A 123 -7.97 -3.71 -17.86
CA LYS A 123 -7.46 -4.20 -19.16
C LYS A 123 -7.23 -5.71 -19.17
N CYS A 124 -7.24 -6.40 -18.03
CA CYS A 124 -7.17 -7.84 -17.98
C CYS A 124 -8.50 -8.45 -18.44
N SER A 125 -8.43 -9.44 -19.33
CA SER A 125 -9.58 -10.31 -19.57
C SER A 125 -9.86 -11.17 -18.33
N LYS A 126 -11.14 -11.48 -18.11
CA LYS A 126 -11.59 -12.40 -17.06
C LYS A 126 -11.84 -13.83 -17.58
N THR A 127 -11.37 -14.14 -18.78
CA THR A 127 -11.45 -15.51 -19.31
C THR A 127 -10.47 -16.43 -18.57
N ASP A 128 -10.92 -17.63 -18.21
CA ASP A 128 -10.10 -18.65 -17.56
C ASP A 128 -8.95 -19.07 -18.50
N ASN A 129 -7.72 -18.68 -18.17
CA ASN A 129 -6.48 -19.19 -18.72
C ASN A 129 -5.29 -18.70 -17.86
N LEU A 130 -4.15 -19.38 -18.01
CA LEU A 130 -2.94 -19.08 -17.25
C LEU A 130 -2.38 -17.66 -17.53
N GLU A 131 -2.48 -17.16 -18.76
CA GLU A 131 -1.97 -15.83 -19.11
C GLU A 131 -2.71 -14.72 -18.35
N ASN A 132 -4.04 -14.77 -18.33
CA ASN A 132 -4.87 -13.83 -17.59
C ASN A 132 -4.64 -13.95 -16.08
N LEU A 133 -4.60 -15.18 -15.55
CA LEU A 133 -4.27 -15.41 -14.15
C LEU A 133 -2.93 -14.77 -13.77
N ASN A 134 -1.88 -14.97 -14.58
CA ASN A 134 -0.56 -14.40 -14.33
C ASN A 134 -0.56 -12.86 -14.39
N ARG A 135 -1.29 -12.26 -15.34
CA ARG A 135 -1.44 -10.80 -15.44
C ARG A 135 -2.15 -10.23 -14.22
N ILE A 136 -3.26 -10.84 -13.80
CA ILE A 136 -4.03 -10.45 -12.62
C ILE A 136 -3.17 -10.59 -11.36
N TYR A 137 -2.55 -11.76 -11.16
CA TYR A 137 -1.63 -12.01 -10.05
C TYR A 137 -0.54 -10.93 -9.94
N LYS A 138 0.11 -10.56 -11.06
CA LYS A 138 1.15 -9.53 -11.06
C LYS A 138 0.63 -8.18 -10.55
N ILE A 139 -0.56 -7.78 -10.96
CA ILE A 139 -1.18 -6.52 -10.52
C ILE A 139 -1.52 -6.58 -9.03
N LEU A 140 -2.10 -7.70 -8.58
CA LEU A 140 -2.47 -7.87 -7.17
C LEU A 140 -1.26 -7.96 -6.25
N SER A 141 -0.18 -8.61 -6.69
CA SER A 141 1.07 -8.71 -5.94
C SER A 141 1.66 -7.32 -5.70
N ILE A 142 1.74 -6.48 -6.74
CA ILE A 142 2.15 -5.06 -6.61
C ILE A 142 1.20 -4.29 -5.67
N ALA A 143 -0.12 -4.47 -5.83
CA ALA A 143 -1.10 -3.82 -4.95
C ALA A 143 -0.90 -4.21 -3.48
N ALA A 144 -0.57 -5.48 -3.20
CA ALA A 144 -0.31 -5.95 -1.85
C ALA A 144 0.98 -5.36 -1.26
N GLU A 145 2.05 -5.28 -2.05
CA GLU A 145 3.32 -4.64 -1.66
C GLU A 145 3.13 -3.14 -1.35
N GLU A 146 2.35 -2.44 -2.19
CA GLU A 146 2.02 -1.01 -2.03
C GLU A 146 0.93 -0.74 -0.97
N ARG A 147 0.36 -1.80 -0.38
CA ARG A 147 -0.78 -1.74 0.56
C ARG A 147 -2.02 -1.05 -0.05
N ASP A 148 -2.21 -1.18 -1.36
CA ASP A 148 -3.40 -0.72 -2.08
C ASP A 148 -4.56 -1.72 -1.93
N ASP A 149 -5.21 -1.65 -0.77
CA ASP A 149 -6.39 -2.46 -0.45
C ASP A 149 -7.58 -2.18 -1.39
N GLU A 150 -7.68 -0.98 -1.98
CA GLU A 150 -8.78 -0.64 -2.88
C GLU A 150 -8.68 -1.39 -4.22
N THR A 151 -7.47 -1.54 -4.78
CA THR A 151 -7.26 -2.41 -5.95
C THR A 151 -7.64 -3.86 -5.65
N ILE A 152 -7.26 -4.39 -4.49
CA ILE A 152 -7.56 -5.77 -4.11
C ILE A 152 -9.07 -5.97 -3.90
N LYS A 153 -9.74 -5.06 -3.16
CA LYS A 153 -11.20 -5.08 -3.00
C LYS A 153 -11.92 -4.98 -4.34
N TYR A 154 -11.46 -4.11 -5.23
CA TYR A 154 -12.02 -3.99 -6.56
C TYR A 154 -11.88 -5.30 -7.35
N ALA A 155 -10.70 -5.95 -7.27
CA ALA A 155 -10.45 -7.23 -7.91
C ALA A 155 -11.42 -8.31 -7.42
N ILE A 156 -11.60 -8.43 -6.10
CA ILE A 156 -12.53 -9.38 -5.48
C ILE A 156 -13.97 -9.10 -5.92
N ARG A 157 -14.45 -7.85 -5.74
CA ARG A 157 -15.84 -7.45 -6.08
C ARG A 157 -16.19 -7.69 -7.54
N ASN A 158 -15.21 -7.61 -8.44
CA ASN A 158 -15.42 -7.74 -9.88
C ASN A 158 -15.00 -9.13 -10.42
N GLY A 159 -14.70 -10.10 -9.56
CA GLY A 159 -14.41 -11.48 -9.92
C GLY A 159 -13.05 -11.71 -10.60
N TYR A 160 -12.10 -10.76 -10.48
CA TYR A 160 -10.75 -10.95 -11.01
C TYR A 160 -9.98 -12.02 -10.23
N THR A 161 -10.22 -12.14 -8.91
CA THR A 161 -9.60 -13.17 -8.09
C THR A 161 -10.11 -14.58 -8.39
N ASP A 162 -11.25 -14.69 -9.09
CA ASP A 162 -11.90 -15.96 -9.43
C ASP A 162 -11.49 -16.50 -10.80
N VAL A 163 -10.72 -15.72 -11.58
CA VAL A 163 -10.15 -16.15 -12.86
C VAL A 163 -9.22 -17.32 -12.62
N LYS A 164 -9.42 -18.40 -13.38
CA LYS A 164 -8.67 -19.64 -13.21
C LYS A 164 -7.65 -19.84 -14.31
N GLY A 165 -6.58 -20.55 -13.98
CA GLY A 165 -5.58 -21.03 -14.93
C GLY A 165 -4.86 -22.26 -14.41
N ASP A 166 -4.37 -23.09 -15.32
CA ASP A 166 -3.62 -24.29 -14.96
C ASP A 166 -2.15 -23.91 -14.77
N ILE A 167 -1.65 -24.01 -13.54
CA ILE A 167 -0.26 -23.67 -13.23
C ILE A 167 0.59 -24.92 -13.42
N LEU A 168 1.42 -24.91 -14.45
CA LEU A 168 2.41 -25.96 -14.71
C LEU A 168 3.76 -25.55 -14.14
N ASN A 169 4.38 -26.42 -13.33
CA ASN A 169 5.74 -26.25 -12.85
C ASN A 169 6.62 -27.37 -13.41
N HIS A 170 7.72 -26.97 -14.04
CA HIS A 170 8.78 -27.86 -14.48
C HIS A 170 9.98 -27.69 -13.54
N TYR A 171 10.14 -28.60 -12.58
CA TYR A 171 11.27 -28.58 -11.67
C TYR A 171 12.05 -29.88 -11.78
N VAL A 172 13.18 -29.83 -12.47
CA VAL A 172 14.22 -30.89 -12.53
C VAL A 172 13.62 -32.30 -12.45
N GLU A 173 13.14 -32.77 -13.61
CA GLU A 173 12.52 -34.09 -13.80
C GLU A 173 11.23 -34.37 -12.99
N SER A 174 10.66 -33.38 -12.30
CA SER A 174 9.30 -33.42 -11.74
C SER A 174 8.44 -32.36 -12.39
N ASP A 175 7.34 -32.81 -12.98
CA ASP A 175 6.24 -31.94 -13.35
C ASP A 175 5.14 -32.08 -12.30
N TRP A 176 4.60 -30.96 -11.87
CA TRP A 176 3.33 -30.92 -11.16
C TRP A 176 2.45 -29.82 -11.75
N ILE A 177 1.15 -30.03 -11.66
CA ILE A 177 0.15 -29.13 -12.21
C ILE A 177 -0.90 -28.82 -11.15
N LEU A 178 -1.20 -27.53 -10.94
CA LEU A 178 -2.31 -27.10 -10.12
C LEU A 178 -3.45 -26.66 -11.04
N LEU A 179 -4.36 -27.59 -11.32
CA LEU A 179 -5.47 -27.38 -12.25
C LEU A 179 -6.50 -26.39 -11.70
N ARG A 180 -6.97 -25.49 -12.57
CA ARG A 180 -7.94 -24.45 -12.24
C ARG A 180 -7.53 -23.63 -11.01
N SER A 181 -6.27 -23.22 -10.93
CA SER A 181 -5.78 -22.36 -9.85
C SER A 181 -6.32 -20.95 -10.00
N ASN A 182 -6.69 -20.31 -8.90
CA ASN A 182 -7.07 -18.90 -8.85
C ASN A 182 -5.91 -18.02 -8.31
N ALA A 183 -6.13 -16.72 -8.13
CA ALA A 183 -5.10 -15.80 -7.64
C ALA A 183 -4.50 -16.20 -6.27
N LEU A 184 -5.32 -16.76 -5.38
CA LEU A 184 -4.89 -17.24 -4.07
C LEU A 184 -3.92 -18.43 -4.19
N ILE A 185 -4.29 -19.44 -4.98
CA ILE A 185 -3.43 -20.62 -5.22
C ILE A 185 -2.14 -20.20 -5.92
N LYS A 186 -2.23 -19.30 -6.92
CA LYS A 186 -1.06 -18.77 -7.62
C LYS A 186 -0.08 -18.06 -6.68
N ALA A 187 -0.59 -17.21 -5.79
CA ALA A 187 0.24 -16.51 -4.81
C ALA A 187 0.94 -17.49 -3.87
N ALA A 188 0.21 -18.47 -3.33
CA ALA A 188 0.78 -19.48 -2.45
C ALA A 188 1.83 -20.37 -3.17
N SER A 189 1.59 -20.78 -4.42
CA SER A 189 2.50 -21.65 -5.17
C SER A 189 3.86 -21.02 -5.46
N VAL A 190 3.94 -19.68 -5.44
CA VAL A 190 5.20 -18.93 -5.62
C VAL A 190 5.71 -18.32 -4.31
N GLY A 191 5.07 -18.63 -3.18
CA GLY A 191 5.47 -18.15 -1.87
C GLY A 191 5.13 -16.68 -1.58
N ASP A 192 4.20 -16.05 -2.30
CA ASP A 192 3.79 -14.66 -2.07
C ASP A 192 2.82 -14.56 -0.87
N LEU A 193 3.38 -14.68 0.34
CA LEU A 193 2.62 -14.55 1.58
C LEU A 193 2.04 -13.13 1.78
N VAL A 194 2.65 -12.11 1.19
CA VAL A 194 2.19 -10.72 1.31
C VAL A 194 0.83 -10.59 0.61
N LEU A 195 0.71 -11.07 -0.63
CA LEU A 195 -0.55 -11.09 -1.34
C LEU A 195 -1.60 -11.99 -0.66
N VAL A 196 -1.21 -13.18 -0.18
CA VAL A 196 -2.16 -14.07 0.51
C VAL A 196 -2.80 -13.39 1.73
N LYS A 197 -2.00 -12.71 2.57
CA LYS A 197 -2.51 -11.94 3.72
C LYS A 197 -3.37 -10.76 3.30
N ALA A 198 -3.00 -10.08 2.22
CA ALA A 198 -3.79 -8.97 1.70
C ALA A 198 -5.15 -9.43 1.14
N LEU A 199 -5.19 -10.60 0.48
CA LEU A 199 -6.43 -11.24 0.01
C LEU A 199 -7.35 -11.60 1.19
N GLU A 200 -6.82 -12.22 2.25
CA GLU A 200 -7.58 -12.52 3.47
C GLU A 200 -8.18 -11.25 4.09
N ARG A 201 -7.34 -10.25 4.35
CA ARG A 201 -7.74 -8.98 4.99
C ARG A 201 -8.83 -8.24 4.23
N ASN A 202 -8.88 -8.42 2.90
CA ASN A 202 -9.87 -7.80 2.02
C ASN A 202 -11.07 -8.71 1.70
N GLY A 203 -11.21 -9.85 2.37
CA GLY A 203 -12.40 -10.71 2.29
C GLY A 203 -12.40 -11.70 1.12
N CYS A 204 -11.25 -12.07 0.58
CA CYS A 204 -11.15 -13.15 -0.39
C CYS A 204 -11.58 -14.50 0.23
N ASN A 205 -12.15 -15.39 -0.57
CA ASN A 205 -12.48 -16.73 -0.12
C ASN A 205 -11.22 -17.58 0.09
N MET A 206 -10.79 -17.71 1.35
CA MET A 206 -9.60 -18.49 1.73
C MET A 206 -9.82 -20.01 1.72
N ARG A 207 -11.03 -20.49 1.43
CA ARG A 207 -11.40 -21.92 1.37
C ARG A 207 -11.41 -22.49 -0.05
N TYR A 208 -10.88 -21.74 -1.02
CA TYR A 208 -10.78 -22.21 -2.39
C TYR A 208 -9.94 -23.50 -2.49
N ARG A 209 -10.39 -24.40 -3.38
CA ARG A 209 -9.66 -25.59 -3.80
C ARG A 209 -9.59 -25.63 -5.32
N THR A 210 -8.46 -26.06 -5.84
CA THR A 210 -8.21 -26.40 -7.25
C THR A 210 -9.14 -27.53 -7.73
N PHE A 211 -9.01 -27.94 -8.99
CA PHE A 211 -9.75 -29.08 -9.51
C PHE A 211 -9.45 -30.37 -8.76
N ASP A 212 -8.19 -30.65 -8.40
CA ASP A 212 -7.81 -31.90 -7.72
C ASP A 212 -7.87 -31.81 -6.19
N GLY A 213 -8.28 -30.67 -5.63
CA GLY A 213 -8.60 -30.51 -4.22
C GLY A 213 -7.49 -29.84 -3.39
N GLU A 214 -6.37 -29.47 -4.01
CA GLU A 214 -5.31 -28.67 -3.40
C GLU A 214 -5.87 -27.35 -2.84
N SER A 215 -5.58 -27.11 -1.57
CA SER A 215 -5.75 -25.80 -0.93
C SER A 215 -4.48 -24.95 -1.07
N PHE A 216 -4.54 -23.69 -0.64
CA PHE A 216 -3.34 -22.85 -0.64
C PHE A 216 -2.28 -23.34 0.38
N LEU A 217 -2.64 -24.19 1.35
CA LEU A 217 -1.66 -24.91 2.20
C LEU A 217 -0.81 -25.89 1.37
N HIS A 218 -1.45 -26.68 0.48
CA HIS A 218 -0.74 -27.57 -0.43
C HIS A 218 0.18 -26.75 -1.36
N ALA A 219 -0.34 -25.65 -1.92
CA ALA A 219 0.43 -24.78 -2.80
C ALA A 219 1.65 -24.14 -2.10
N PHE A 220 1.51 -23.66 -0.85
CA PHE A 220 2.68 -23.18 -0.10
C PHE A 220 3.70 -24.28 0.17
N CYS A 221 3.27 -25.53 0.36
CA CYS A 221 4.19 -26.66 0.54
C CYS A 221 4.97 -27.01 -0.73
N LEU A 222 4.48 -26.61 -1.91
CA LEU A 222 5.23 -26.69 -3.17
C LEU A 222 6.22 -25.53 -3.32
N SER A 223 6.18 -24.53 -2.44
CA SER A 223 7.15 -23.44 -2.32
C SER A 223 8.05 -23.65 -1.10
N ASP A 224 9.26 -23.08 -1.06
CA ASP A 224 10.12 -23.15 0.14
C ASP A 224 9.70 -22.15 1.26
N ASN A 225 8.44 -21.66 1.24
CA ASN A 225 7.97 -20.63 2.17
C ASN A 225 7.34 -21.22 3.44
N VAL A 226 8.18 -21.50 4.45
CA VAL A 226 7.77 -22.00 5.77
C VAL A 226 6.78 -21.07 6.49
N GLU A 227 6.94 -19.76 6.39
CA GLU A 227 6.03 -18.80 7.02
C GLU A 227 4.64 -18.81 6.35
N GLY A 228 4.59 -19.07 5.05
CA GLY A 228 3.36 -19.30 4.30
C GLY A 228 2.64 -20.55 4.76
N VAL A 229 3.37 -21.64 4.96
CA VAL A 229 2.83 -22.90 5.51
C VAL A 229 2.27 -22.68 6.93
N LYS A 230 3.03 -22.03 7.82
CA LYS A 230 2.57 -21.66 9.18
C LYS A 230 1.28 -20.86 9.14
N TYR A 231 1.20 -19.88 8.25
CA TYR A 231 0.02 -19.05 8.11
C TYR A 231 -1.19 -19.84 7.57
N ALA A 232 -0.98 -20.70 6.57
CA ALA A 232 -2.02 -21.53 5.97
C ALA A 232 -2.63 -22.56 6.94
N LEU A 233 -1.87 -23.02 7.92
CA LEU A 233 -2.33 -23.92 8.99
C LEU A 233 -3.36 -23.29 9.94
N ASN A 234 -3.54 -21.95 9.90
CA ASN A 234 -4.67 -21.32 10.59
C ASN A 234 -6.01 -21.57 9.89
N PHE A 235 -5.98 -22.07 8.65
CA PHE A 235 -7.16 -22.33 7.84
C PHE A 235 -7.38 -23.82 7.65
N PHE A 236 -6.33 -24.60 7.38
CA PHE A 236 -6.46 -26.02 7.05
C PHE A 236 -5.76 -26.92 8.06
N ASP A 237 -6.24 -28.16 8.17
CA ASP A 237 -5.55 -29.21 8.92
C ASP A 237 -4.22 -29.56 8.22
N VAL A 238 -3.18 -29.86 9.00
CA VAL A 238 -1.88 -30.28 8.47
C VAL A 238 -1.96 -31.56 7.63
N ASN A 239 -2.99 -32.37 7.89
CA ASN A 239 -3.31 -33.63 7.23
C ASN A 239 -4.47 -33.52 6.22
N ASP A 240 -4.88 -32.30 5.85
CA ASP A 240 -5.86 -32.10 4.78
C ASP A 240 -5.40 -32.82 3.50
N VAL A 241 -6.31 -33.35 2.70
CA VAL A 241 -5.96 -34.18 1.55
C VAL A 241 -6.60 -33.70 0.26
N THR A 242 -5.88 -33.90 -0.84
CA THR A 242 -6.40 -33.80 -2.21
C THR A 242 -7.28 -35.01 -2.55
N ARG A 243 -7.85 -35.02 -3.77
CA ARG A 243 -8.60 -36.17 -4.31
C ARG A 243 -7.74 -37.43 -4.49
N ALA A 244 -6.43 -37.27 -4.64
CA ALA A 244 -5.47 -38.37 -4.74
C ALA A 244 -4.87 -38.75 -3.37
N ASN A 245 -5.51 -38.35 -2.27
CA ASN A 245 -5.02 -38.52 -0.89
C ASN A 245 -3.64 -37.92 -0.61
N GLU A 246 -3.24 -36.90 -1.37
CA GLU A 246 -1.98 -36.20 -1.14
C GLU A 246 -2.14 -35.20 -0.01
N THR A 247 -1.24 -35.27 0.98
CA THR A 247 -1.19 -34.30 2.07
C THR A 247 -0.27 -33.12 1.72
N PRO A 248 -0.36 -31.98 2.41
CA PRO A 248 0.63 -30.90 2.29
C PRO A 248 2.07 -31.41 2.50
N PHE A 249 2.27 -32.34 3.44
CA PHE A 249 3.58 -32.95 3.68
C PHE A 249 4.05 -33.81 2.49
N PHE A 250 3.15 -34.56 1.86
CA PHE A 250 3.46 -35.28 0.62
C PHE A 250 3.91 -34.32 -0.50
N CYS A 251 3.19 -33.21 -0.70
CA CYS A 251 3.55 -32.18 -1.68
C CYS A 251 4.94 -31.58 -1.41
N ALA A 252 5.26 -31.26 -0.13
CA ALA A 252 6.56 -30.71 0.24
C ALA A 252 7.72 -31.66 -0.08
N VAL A 253 7.54 -32.97 0.18
CA VAL A 253 8.56 -33.98 -0.14
C VAL A 253 8.70 -34.19 -1.64
N TRP A 254 7.59 -34.24 -2.38
CA TRP A 254 7.60 -34.32 -3.85
C TRP A 254 8.37 -33.15 -4.48
N ALA A 255 8.06 -31.93 -4.04
CA ALA A 255 8.72 -30.71 -4.51
C ALA A 255 10.11 -30.48 -3.90
N MET A 256 10.57 -31.35 -2.99
CA MET A 256 11.86 -31.27 -2.32
C MET A 256 12.10 -29.95 -1.55
N GLN A 257 11.03 -29.38 -0.98
CA GLN A 257 11.09 -28.13 -0.21
C GLN A 257 11.61 -28.41 1.20
N LEU A 258 12.93 -28.53 1.33
CA LEU A 258 13.58 -29.07 2.51
C LEU A 258 13.20 -28.34 3.80
N GLN A 259 13.11 -27.00 3.79
CA GLN A 259 12.78 -26.24 5.00
C GLN A 259 11.33 -26.51 5.44
N VAL A 260 10.40 -26.64 4.49
CA VAL A 260 9.01 -27.01 4.77
C VAL A 260 8.92 -28.44 5.29
N VAL A 261 9.66 -29.39 4.69
CA VAL A 261 9.71 -30.79 5.16
C VAL A 261 10.21 -30.87 6.60
N LEU A 262 11.32 -30.17 6.91
CA LEU A 262 11.88 -30.11 8.25
C LEU A 262 10.93 -29.45 9.26
N TYR A 263 10.19 -28.43 8.84
CA TYR A 263 9.16 -27.84 9.68
C TYR A 263 8.01 -28.83 9.95
N LEU A 264 7.41 -29.42 8.91
CA LEU A 264 6.24 -30.29 9.05
C LEU A 264 6.55 -31.58 9.80
N ILE A 265 7.70 -32.22 9.58
CA ILE A 265 8.05 -33.50 10.22
C ILE A 265 8.18 -33.41 11.75
N THR A 266 8.49 -32.21 12.26
CA THR A 266 8.60 -31.94 13.71
C THR A 266 7.25 -31.72 14.37
N ARG A 267 6.16 -31.58 13.60
CA ARG A 267 4.85 -31.32 14.15
C ARG A 267 4.26 -32.57 14.83
N PRO A 268 3.68 -32.43 16.03
CA PRO A 268 3.13 -33.57 16.78
C PRO A 268 1.81 -34.09 16.19
N ASP A 269 1.07 -33.25 15.47
CA ASP A 269 -0.22 -33.55 14.85
C ASP A 269 -0.11 -34.09 13.41
N LEU A 270 1.11 -34.26 12.88
CA LEU A 270 1.34 -34.83 11.56
C LEU A 270 1.06 -36.35 11.55
N ASN A 271 0.09 -36.78 10.76
CA ASN A 271 -0.26 -38.19 10.57
C ASN A 271 0.65 -38.84 9.52
N ARG A 272 1.58 -39.66 10.00
CA ARG A 272 2.57 -40.37 9.18
C ARG A 272 2.04 -41.61 8.45
N ARG A 273 0.75 -41.92 8.60
CA ARG A 273 0.12 -43.13 8.05
C ARG A 273 -0.75 -42.86 6.81
N ILE A 274 -0.94 -41.59 6.43
CA ILE A 274 -1.69 -41.25 5.23
C ILE A 274 -0.87 -41.65 4.01
N ARG A 275 -1.54 -42.30 3.06
CA ARG A 275 -0.95 -42.78 1.80
C ARG A 275 -1.69 -42.13 0.65
N ALA A 276 -0.95 -41.45 -0.22
CA ALA A 276 -1.47 -40.95 -1.48
C ALA A 276 -1.65 -42.12 -2.46
N ASP A 277 -2.46 -41.92 -3.49
CA ASP A 277 -2.67 -42.92 -4.55
C ASP A 277 -1.35 -43.31 -5.23
N GLN A 278 -0.42 -42.35 -5.32
CA GLN A 278 0.92 -42.53 -5.89
C GLN A 278 1.89 -43.30 -4.97
N GLY A 279 1.55 -43.47 -3.69
CA GLY A 279 2.39 -44.13 -2.70
C GLY A 279 2.49 -43.39 -1.38
N THR A 280 3.35 -43.89 -0.51
CA THR A 280 3.68 -43.24 0.77
C THR A 280 4.67 -42.09 0.54
N VAL A 281 4.82 -41.23 1.56
CA VAL A 281 5.82 -40.15 1.53
C VAL A 281 7.25 -40.69 1.39
N VAL A 282 7.53 -41.89 1.92
CA VAL A 282 8.84 -42.55 1.77
C VAL A 282 9.05 -43.01 0.33
N ASP A 283 8.02 -43.57 -0.32
CA ASP A 283 8.09 -43.99 -1.72
C ASP A 283 8.44 -42.80 -2.63
N VAL A 284 7.79 -41.66 -2.41
CA VAL A 284 8.07 -40.41 -3.13
C VAL A 284 9.46 -39.84 -2.84
N ALA A 285 9.89 -39.83 -1.57
CA ALA A 285 11.24 -39.39 -1.23
C ALA A 285 12.31 -40.23 -1.95
N TYR A 286 12.13 -41.54 -1.99
CA TYR A 286 13.01 -42.46 -2.70
C TYR A 286 13.00 -42.22 -4.23
N TYR A 287 11.81 -42.02 -4.80
CA TYR A 287 11.66 -41.70 -6.22
C TYR A 287 12.41 -40.40 -6.59
N ARG A 288 12.24 -39.33 -5.82
CA ARG A 288 12.92 -38.04 -6.05
C ARG A 288 14.43 -38.14 -5.85
N ALA A 289 14.89 -38.91 -4.86
CA ALA A 289 16.32 -39.15 -4.64
C ALA A 289 16.98 -39.81 -5.87
N LYS A 290 16.32 -40.79 -6.50
CA LYS A 290 16.81 -41.42 -7.73
C LYS A 290 16.92 -40.45 -8.91
N GLN A 291 15.98 -39.52 -9.04
CA GLN A 291 16.04 -38.50 -10.11
C GLN A 291 17.24 -37.55 -9.91
N LEU A 292 17.52 -37.16 -8.67
CA LEU A 292 18.72 -36.38 -8.37
C LEU A 292 20.03 -37.16 -8.58
N GLU A 293 20.06 -38.45 -8.23
CA GLU A 293 21.19 -39.32 -8.53
C GLU A 293 21.44 -39.40 -10.04
N HIS A 294 20.38 -39.62 -10.83
CA HIS A 294 20.46 -39.62 -12.29
C HIS A 294 20.98 -38.29 -12.85
N LEU A 295 20.44 -37.16 -12.38
CA LEU A 295 20.91 -35.83 -12.76
C LEU A 295 22.40 -35.64 -12.44
N SER A 296 22.84 -36.07 -11.25
CA SER A 296 24.23 -36.00 -10.84
C SER A 296 25.14 -36.78 -11.80
N GLU A 297 24.74 -37.98 -12.21
CA GLU A 297 25.45 -38.75 -13.24
C GLU A 297 25.53 -38.01 -14.58
N VAL A 298 24.42 -37.40 -15.03
CA VAL A 298 24.38 -36.63 -16.28
C VAL A 298 25.32 -35.44 -16.22
N LEU A 299 25.32 -34.69 -15.11
CA LEU A 299 26.22 -33.55 -14.89
C LEU A 299 27.69 -34.00 -14.88
N GLY A 300 28.00 -35.11 -14.20
CA GLY A 300 29.34 -35.70 -14.19
C GLY A 300 29.82 -36.11 -15.59
N ARG A 301 28.95 -36.74 -16.39
CA ARG A 301 29.26 -37.08 -17.81
C ARG A 301 29.47 -35.84 -18.69
N LYS A 302 28.89 -34.70 -18.31
CA LYS A 302 29.08 -33.40 -18.99
C LYS A 302 30.30 -32.61 -18.49
N GLY A 303 31.04 -33.14 -17.52
CA GLY A 303 32.30 -32.56 -17.05
C GLY A 303 32.15 -31.42 -16.04
N PHE A 304 30.96 -31.23 -15.45
CA PHE A 304 30.79 -30.38 -14.27
C PHE A 304 31.44 -31.08 -13.07
N LYS A 305 32.33 -30.38 -12.34
CA LYS A 305 33.12 -30.89 -11.21
C LYS A 305 32.78 -30.12 -9.94
#